data_AF-A0AAD5A6B2-F1
#
_entry.id   AF-A0AAD5A6B2-F1
#
_cell.length_a   1.000
_cell.length_b   1.000
_cell.length_c   1.000
_cell.angle_alpha   90.00
_cell.angle_beta   90.00
_cell.angle_gamma   90.00
#
_symmetry.space_group_name_H-M   'P 1'
#
loop_
_entity.id
_entity.type
_entity.pdbx_description
1 polymer ?
#
loop_
_entity_poly.entity_id
_entity_poly.type
_entity_poly.pdbx_seq_one_letter_code
_entity_poly.pdbx_strand_id
1 'polypeptide(L)'
;MHIQYQSKLQARKALSKDGKIFGEAIMIGVKPCIDKGVMECSDRSGAAVFTPTVKNTNSVASISTPRSSMRPLSTPLTHTNADYQ
;
A
#
# COMPACT_ATOMS: atom_id res chain seq x y z
N MET A 1 -21.75 -2.34 0.17
CA MET A 1 -20.87 -1.78 1.23
C MET A 1 -20.08 -0.62 0.63
N HIS A 2 -20.06 0.53 1.30
CA HIS A 2 -19.22 1.67 0.91
C HIS A 2 -18.06 1.77 1.90
N ILE A 3 -16.83 1.76 1.42
CA ILE A 3 -15.63 1.92 2.25
C ILE A 3 -14.94 3.20 1.82
N GLN A 4 -14.73 4.10 2.78
CA GLN A 4 -13.89 5.26 2.57
C GLN A 4 -12.46 4.96 3.05
N TYR A 5 -11.50 5.08 2.15
CA TYR A 5 -10.09 4.98 2.48
C TYR A 5 -9.49 6.35 2.76
N GLN A 6 -8.43 6.39 3.56
CA GLN A 6 -7.70 7.62 3.86
C GLN A 6 -6.97 8.18 2.63
N SER A 7 -6.60 7.33 1.67
CA SER A 7 -5.87 7.76 0.47
C SER A 7 -6.37 7.09 -0.80
N LYS A 8 -6.19 7.78 -1.92
CA LYS A 8 -6.53 7.27 -3.27
C LYS A 8 -5.75 6.00 -3.61
N LEU A 9 -4.51 5.86 -3.14
CA LEU A 9 -3.71 4.65 -3.39
C LEU A 9 -4.31 3.41 -2.70
N GLN A 10 -4.79 3.54 -1.46
CA GLN A 10 -5.47 2.44 -0.77
C GLN A 10 -6.76 2.05 -1.49
N ALA A 11 -7.55 3.03 -1.92
CA ALA A 11 -8.76 2.77 -2.71
C ALA A 11 -8.44 2.03 -4.03
N ARG A 12 -7.37 2.44 -4.73
CA ARG A 12 -6.90 1.74 -5.95
C ARG A 12 -6.50 0.29 -5.68
N LYS A 13 -5.80 0.03 -4.56
CA LYS A 13 -5.43 -1.34 -4.17
C LYS A 13 -6.65 -2.22 -3.92
N ALA A 14 -7.71 -1.67 -3.32
CA ALA A 14 -8.96 -2.38 -3.11
C ALA A 14 -9.69 -2.65 -4.43
N LEU A 15 -9.74 -1.66 -5.34
CA LEU A 15 -10.31 -1.83 -6.68
C LEU A 15 -9.58 -2.92 -7.50
N SER A 16 -8.27 -3.10 -7.29
CA SER A 16 -7.52 -4.21 -7.90
C SER A 16 -7.89 -5.61 -7.38
N LYS A 17 -8.86 -5.73 -6.46
CA LYS A 17 -9.40 -7.01 -5.99
C LYS A 17 -10.76 -7.37 -6.61
N ASP A 18 -11.26 -6.54 -7.53
CA ASP A 18 -12.48 -6.86 -8.28
C ASP A 18 -12.36 -8.21 -9.00
N GLY A 19 -13.37 -9.04 -8.85
CA GLY A 19 -13.41 -10.40 -9.41
C GLY A 19 -12.53 -11.43 -8.69
N LYS A 20 -11.83 -11.06 -7.60
CA LYS A 20 -11.00 -12.04 -6.87
C LYS A 20 -11.86 -12.91 -5.95
N ILE A 21 -11.56 -14.21 -5.94
CA ILE A 21 -12.14 -15.17 -4.99
C ILE A 21 -11.38 -15.12 -3.67
N PHE A 22 -12.12 -14.99 -2.57
CA PHE A 22 -11.63 -15.02 -1.20
C PHE A 22 -12.21 -16.23 -0.46
N GLY A 23 -11.38 -16.88 0.37
CA GLY A 23 -11.75 -18.10 1.09
C GLY A 23 -12.18 -19.24 0.16
N GLU A 24 -11.71 -19.23 -1.09
CA GLU A 24 -12.03 -20.21 -2.15
C GLU A 24 -13.52 -20.37 -2.46
N ALA A 25 -14.40 -19.55 -1.86
CA ALA A 25 -15.85 -19.71 -1.92
C ALA A 25 -16.58 -18.45 -2.42
N ILE A 26 -16.02 -17.25 -2.23
CA ILE A 26 -16.73 -16.00 -2.50
C ILE A 26 -15.93 -15.10 -3.42
N MET A 27 -16.48 -14.81 -4.61
CA MET A 27 -15.94 -13.79 -5.51
C MET A 27 -16.39 -12.40 -5.08
N ILE A 28 -15.45 -11.49 -4.89
CA ILE A 28 -15.73 -10.13 -4.45
C ILE A 28 -15.69 -9.18 -5.64
N GLY A 29 -16.79 -8.45 -5.85
CA GLY A 29 -16.86 -7.32 -6.77
C GLY A 29 -16.49 -6.01 -6.07
N VAL A 30 -15.66 -5.19 -6.71
CA VAL A 30 -15.25 -3.88 -6.18
C VAL A 30 -15.37 -2.82 -7.27
N LYS A 31 -16.12 -1.74 -6.99
CA LYS A 31 -16.32 -0.62 -7.91
C LYS A 31 -16.19 0.72 -7.19
N PRO A 32 -15.85 1.82 -7.91
CA PRO A 32 -15.86 3.15 -7.32
C PRO A 32 -17.23 3.52 -6.75
N CYS A 33 -17.24 4.24 -5.64
CA CYS A 33 -18.47 4.80 -5.09
C CYS A 33 -18.99 5.91 -6.00
N ILE A 34 -20.27 5.87 -6.35
CA ILE A 34 -20.97 6.92 -7.12
C ILE A 34 -22.10 7.57 -6.31
N ASP A 35 -22.34 7.09 -5.10
CA ASP A 35 -23.36 7.62 -4.21
C ASP A 35 -22.89 8.94 -3.60
N LYS A 36 -23.57 10.02 -3.97
CA LYS A 36 -23.27 11.39 -3.54
C LYS A 36 -23.48 11.57 -2.04
N GLY A 37 -24.53 10.98 -1.48
CA GLY A 37 -24.85 11.14 -0.05
C GLY A 37 -23.79 10.50 0.84
N VAL A 38 -23.22 9.38 0.39
CA VAL A 38 -22.10 8.72 1.09
C VAL A 38 -20.81 9.53 0.96
N MET A 39 -20.54 10.12 -0.21
CA MET A 39 -19.32 10.89 -0.44
C MET A 39 -19.28 12.22 0.33
N GLU A 40 -20.42 12.89 0.50
CA GLU A 40 -20.52 14.20 1.17
C GLU A 40 -20.47 14.11 2.70
N CYS A 41 -20.95 13.00 3.30
CA CYS A 41 -20.99 12.84 4.76
C CYS A 41 -19.59 12.84 5.41
N SER A 42 -18.55 12.49 4.66
CA SER A 42 -17.22 12.28 5.19
C SER A 42 -16.41 13.55 5.47
N ASP A 43 -16.78 14.70 4.91
CA ASP A 43 -16.09 15.96 5.19
C ASP A 43 -16.45 16.53 6.57
N ARG A 44 -17.53 16.03 7.19
CA ARG A 44 -18.04 16.50 8.50
C ARG A 44 -17.52 15.68 9.67
N SER A 45 -17.08 14.45 9.43
CA SER A 45 -16.51 13.58 10.46
C SER A 45 -14.99 13.59 10.32
N GLY A 46 -14.37 14.62 10.91
CA GLY A 46 -12.92 14.72 11.06
C GLY A 46 -12.37 13.38 11.52
N ALA A 47 -11.39 12.88 10.77
CA ALA A 47 -10.71 11.61 10.99
C ALA A 47 -10.50 11.37 12.48
N ALA A 48 -11.25 10.42 13.06
CA ALA A 48 -10.88 9.86 14.34
C ALA A 48 -9.53 9.19 14.12
N VAL A 49 -8.47 9.92 14.43
CA VAL A 49 -7.09 9.44 14.41
C VAL A 49 -7.03 8.34 15.45
N PHE A 50 -7.25 7.09 15.04
CA PHE A 50 -7.02 5.95 15.90
C PHE A 50 -5.50 5.79 16.03
N THR A 51 -4.92 6.50 16.99
CA THR A 51 -3.59 6.18 17.50
C THR A 51 -3.75 4.92 18.36
N PRO A 52 -3.23 3.75 17.96
CA PRO A 52 -3.17 2.63 18.88
C PRO A 52 -2.25 3.04 20.04
N THR A 53 -2.84 3.28 21.22
CA THR A 53 -2.06 3.47 22.45
C THR A 53 -1.52 2.11 22.84
N VAL A 54 -0.28 1.84 22.44
CA VAL A 54 0.43 0.62 22.83
C VAL A 54 0.77 0.76 24.31
N LYS A 55 -0.03 0.15 25.19
CA LYS A 55 0.36 -0.06 26.59
C LYS A 55 1.48 -1.10 26.58
N ASN A 56 2.72 -0.62 26.63
CA ASN A 56 3.93 -1.41 26.69
C ASN A 56 4.04 -2.07 28.08
N THR A 57 3.55 -3.31 28.19
CA THR A 57 3.89 -4.22 29.28
C THR A 57 4.73 -5.36 28.71
N ASN A 58 5.92 -5.52 29.29
CA ASN A 58 6.89 -6.62 29.19
C ASN A 58 8.11 -6.39 28.29
N SER A 59 9.21 -6.04 28.97
CA SER A 59 10.57 -6.55 28.80
C SER A 59 10.75 -7.70 27.79
N VAL A 60 11.55 -7.51 26.74
CA VAL A 60 12.91 -8.07 26.50
C VAL A 60 13.33 -7.88 25.03
N ALA A 61 14.62 -7.57 24.84
CA ALA A 61 15.45 -7.68 23.62
C ALA A 61 15.08 -6.88 22.35
N SER A 62 15.87 -5.83 22.12
CA SER A 62 16.05 -5.14 20.83
C SER A 62 16.70 -6.05 19.78
N ILE A 63 15.95 -6.42 18.74
CA ILE A 63 16.51 -6.95 17.48
C ILE A 63 16.45 -5.83 16.44
N SER A 64 17.60 -5.20 16.20
CA SER A 64 17.81 -4.26 15.11
C SER A 64 18.01 -5.04 13.81
N THR A 65 17.04 -5.01 12.90
CA THR A 65 17.29 -5.44 11.51
C THR A 65 18.09 -4.33 10.81
N PRO A 66 19.29 -4.61 10.26
CA PRO A 66 20.10 -3.61 9.59
C PRO A 66 19.39 -3.09 8.33
N ARG A 67 19.18 -1.77 8.31
CA ARG A 67 18.69 -1.00 7.16
C ARG A 67 19.69 -1.16 6.01
N SER A 68 19.31 -1.91 4.97
CA SER A 68 20.14 -2.10 3.78
C SER A 68 20.46 -0.75 3.12
N SER A 69 21.74 -0.41 3.07
CA SER A 69 22.27 0.73 2.32
C SER A 69 22.38 0.33 0.85
N MET A 70 21.58 0.94 -0.02
CA MET A 70 21.66 0.70 -1.47
C MET A 70 22.99 1.24 -1.99
N ARG A 71 23.84 0.35 -2.51
CA ARG A 71 25.05 0.76 -3.24
C ARG A 71 24.65 1.27 -4.63
N PRO A 72 25.11 2.45 -5.08
CA PRO A 72 24.88 2.89 -6.45
C PRO A 72 25.66 2.02 -7.43
N LEU A 73 25.00 1.58 -8.51
CA LEU A 73 25.65 0.93 -9.65
C LEU A 73 26.36 1.99 -10.49
N SER A 74 27.68 2.05 -10.41
CA SER A 74 28.50 2.82 -11.32
C SER A 74 29.64 1.94 -11.85
N THR A 75 29.42 1.34 -13.02
CA THR A 75 30.48 0.82 -13.88
C THR A 75 30.13 1.18 -15.33
N PRO A 76 30.86 2.09 -15.99
CA PRO A 76 30.84 2.20 -17.44
C PRO A 76 31.65 1.01 -17.99
N LEU A 77 30.99 0.09 -18.70
CA LEU A 77 31.68 -0.82 -19.59
C LEU A 77 32.16 0.01 -20.78
N THR A 78 33.47 0.23 -20.86
CA THR A 78 34.13 0.66 -22.09
C THR A 78 33.96 -0.45 -23.13
N HIS A 79 32.94 -0.37 -23.97
CA HIS A 79 32.87 -1.17 -25.18
C HIS A 79 33.84 -0.57 -26.21
N THR A 80 34.98 -1.21 -26.37
CA THR A 80 35.80 -1.07 -27.58
C THR A 80 34.98 -1.61 -28.75
N ASN A 81 34.62 -0.75 -29.72
CA ASN A 81 34.08 -1.21 -31.01
C ASN A 81 35.18 -2.01 -31.70
N ALA A 82 35.07 -3.33 -31.66
CA ALA A 82 35.81 -4.21 -32.55
C ALA A 82 35.06 -4.25 -33.89
N ASP A 83 35.66 -3.53 -34.83
CA ASP A 83 35.48 -3.57 -36.27
C ASP A 83 35.27 -5.01 -36.78
N TYR A 84 34.17 -5.25 -37.48
CA TYR A 84 34.01 -6.39 -38.38
C TYR A 84 33.34 -5.89 -39.66
N GLN A 85 34.20 -5.53 -40.61
CA GLN A 85 34.16 -5.68 -42.07
C GLN A 85 32.79 -5.90 -42.74
#